data_AF-A0A9X4RG39-F1
#
_entry.id   AF-A0A9X4RG39-F1
#
_cell.length_a   1.000
_cell.length_b   1.000
_cell.length_c   1.000
_cell.angle_alpha   90.00
_cell.angle_beta   90.00
_cell.angle_gamma   90.00
#
_symmetry.space_group_name_H-M   'P 1'
#
loop_
_entity.id
_entity.type
_entity.pdbx_description
1 polymer ?
#
loop_
_entity_poly.entity_id
_entity_poly.type
_entity_poly.pdbx_seq_one_letter_code
_entity_poly.pdbx_strand_id
1 'polypeptide(L)'
;MPLLSWQLWLARQLVIDTPLPWQKPQTNLTFGRVAQGFAALLVRIGSPACSPKPRGKSLGWKSGRKRDPYPRFPIIKNALLVPKGQQRHP
;
A
#
# COMPACT_ATOMS: atom_id res chain seq x y z
N MET A 1 5.97 -17.03 -16.86
CA MET A 1 5.24 -16.24 -15.86
C MET A 1 3.81 -16.78 -15.73
N PRO A 2 3.57 -17.78 -14.86
CA PRO A 2 2.29 -18.50 -14.82
C PRO A 2 1.09 -17.63 -14.43
N LEU A 3 1.32 -16.59 -13.62
CA LEU A 3 0.26 -15.71 -13.11
C LEU A 3 -0.46 -14.95 -14.24
N LEU A 4 0.30 -14.44 -15.22
CA LEU A 4 -0.27 -13.68 -16.33
C LEU A 4 -1.11 -14.58 -17.26
N SER A 5 -0.64 -15.79 -17.55
CA SER A 5 -1.41 -16.77 -18.33
C SER A 5 -2.71 -17.16 -17.63
N TRP A 6 -2.69 -17.31 -16.30
CA TRP A 6 -3.90 -17.58 -15.51
C TRP A 6 -4.89 -16.41 -15.54
N GLN A 7 -4.40 -15.17 -15.39
CA GLN A 7 -5.24 -13.98 -15.47
C GLN A 7 -5.93 -13.86 -16.83
N LEU A 8 -5.20 -14.07 -17.92
CA LEU A 8 -5.76 -14.04 -19.28
C LEU A 8 -6.73 -15.21 -19.52
N TRP A 9 -6.46 -16.39 -18.97
CA TRP A 9 -7.36 -17.53 -19.08
C TRP A 9 -8.71 -17.26 -18.39
N LEU A 10 -8.69 -16.75 -17.17
CA LEU A 10 -9.90 -16.40 -16.42
C LEU A 10 -10.68 -15.26 -17.08
N ALA A 11 -9.98 -14.27 -17.62
CA ALA A 11 -10.61 -13.10 -18.25
C ALA A 11 -11.28 -13.42 -19.60
N ARG A 12 -11.02 -14.59 -20.20
CA ARG A 12 -11.56 -14.98 -21.50
C ARG A 12 -13.08 -14.88 -21.59
N GLN A 13 -13.79 -15.19 -20.50
CA GLN A 13 -15.26 -15.15 -20.46
C GLN A 13 -15.83 -13.75 -20.18
N LEU A 14 -14.97 -12.79 -19.84
CA LEU A 14 -15.34 -11.44 -19.44
C LEU A 14 -14.98 -10.39 -20.49
N VAL A 15 -13.93 -10.64 -21.28
CA VAL A 15 -13.44 -9.72 -22.31
C VAL A 15 -14.31 -9.82 -23.57
N ILE A 16 -14.73 -8.66 -24.07
CA ILE A 16 -15.37 -8.52 -25.37
C ILE A 16 -14.28 -8.42 -26.45
N ASP A 17 -14.47 -9.07 -27.60
CA ASP A 17 -13.53 -8.97 -28.72
C ASP A 17 -13.46 -7.53 -29.24
N THR A 18 -12.25 -6.96 -29.26
CA THR A 18 -11.99 -5.62 -29.80
C THR A 18 -10.93 -5.72 -30.90
N PRO A 19 -11.26 -6.29 -32.06
CA PRO A 19 -10.29 -6.51 -33.14
C PRO A 19 -9.80 -5.19 -33.73
N LEU A 20 -8.55 -5.17 -34.19
CA LEU A 20 -8.02 -4.07 -34.99
C LEU A 20 -8.69 -4.06 -36.38
N PRO A 21 -8.67 -2.93 -37.12
CA PRO A 21 -9.38 -2.80 -38.40
C PRO A 21 -9.03 -3.88 -39.44
N TRP A 22 -7.82 -4.43 -39.38
CA TRP A 22 -7.33 -5.47 -40.28
C TRP A 22 -7.46 -6.90 -39.72
N GLN A 23 -7.99 -7.07 -38.50
CA GLN A 23 -8.13 -8.35 -37.84
C GLN A 23 -9.54 -8.91 -38.01
N LYS A 24 -9.64 -10.20 -38.33
CA LYS A 24 -10.92 -10.89 -38.37
C LYS A 24 -11.50 -11.03 -36.95
N PRO A 25 -12.82 -10.81 -36.76
CA PRO A 25 -13.48 -11.04 -35.49
C PRO A 25 -13.44 -12.54 -35.12
N GLN A 26 -13.31 -12.85 -33.83
CA GLN A 26 -13.23 -14.22 -33.34
C GLN A 26 -14.25 -14.47 -32.22
N THR A 27 -15.03 -15.55 -32.34
CA THR A 27 -15.95 -15.98 -31.28
C THR A 27 -15.21 -16.67 -30.14
N ASN A 28 -14.09 -17.32 -30.44
CA ASN A 28 -13.29 -18.10 -29.49
C ASN A 28 -11.94 -17.40 -29.28
N LEU A 29 -11.84 -16.56 -28.25
CA LEU A 29 -10.74 -15.59 -28.09
C LEU A 29 -9.40 -16.23 -27.71
N THR A 30 -8.42 -16.21 -28.60
CA THR A 30 -7.04 -16.60 -28.26
C THR A 30 -6.48 -15.74 -27.11
N PHE A 31 -5.45 -16.21 -26.39
CA PHE A 31 -4.83 -15.43 -25.31
C PHE A 31 -4.38 -14.04 -25.77
N GLY A 32 -3.84 -13.93 -26.99
CA GLY A 32 -3.46 -12.65 -27.59
C GLY A 32 -4.67 -11.73 -27.80
N ARG A 33 -5.83 -12.28 -28.18
CA ARG A 33 -7.08 -11.49 -28.28
C ARG A 33 -7.61 -11.05 -26.94
N VAL A 34 -7.56 -11.93 -25.93
CA VAL A 34 -7.95 -11.54 -24.57
C VAL A 34 -7.07 -10.40 -24.06
N ALA A 35 -5.75 -10.48 -24.29
CA ALA A 35 -4.81 -9.44 -23.90
C ALA A 35 -5.13 -8.08 -24.58
N GLN A 36 -5.54 -8.11 -25.85
CA GLN A 36 -5.90 -6.91 -26.62
C GLN A 36 -7.10 -6.16 -26.01
N GLY A 37 -8.12 -6.88 -25.53
CA GLY A 37 -9.30 -6.31 -24.87
C GLY A 37 -9.16 -6.14 -23.35
N PHE A 38 -8.06 -6.62 -22.76
CA PHE A 38 -7.88 -6.70 -21.30
C PHE A 38 -7.88 -5.34 -20.61
N ALA A 39 -7.38 -4.29 -21.27
CA ALA A 39 -7.37 -2.94 -20.72
C ALA A 39 -8.77 -2.41 -20.40
N ALA A 40 -9.75 -2.68 -21.28
CA ALA A 40 -11.14 -2.29 -21.04
C ALA A 40 -11.74 -3.01 -19.82
N LEU A 41 -11.39 -4.29 -19.63
CA LEU A 41 -11.77 -5.05 -18.44
C LEU A 41 -11.16 -4.46 -17.17
N LEU A 42 -9.87 -4.08 -17.20
CA LEU A 42 -9.21 -3.47 -16.04
C LEU A 42 -9.85 -2.14 -15.63
N VAL A 43 -10.26 -1.31 -16.59
CA VAL A 43 -11.00 -0.06 -16.30
C VAL A 43 -12.32 -0.35 -15.61
N ARG A 44 -13.03 -1.41 -16.03
CA ARG A 44 -14.31 -1.81 -15.44
C ARG A 44 -14.17 -2.39 -14.04
N ILE A 45 -13.10 -3.15 -13.77
CA ILE A 45 -12.78 -3.65 -12.43
C ILE A 45 -12.34 -2.50 -11.52
N GLY A 46 -11.64 -1.52 -12.08
CA GLY A 46 -11.05 -0.41 -11.35
C GLY A 46 -9.75 -0.79 -10.64
N SER A 47 -9.22 0.16 -9.87
CA SER A 47 -8.03 -0.07 -9.04
C SER A 47 -8.45 -0.25 -7.59
N PRO A 48 -8.00 -1.30 -6.89
CA PRO A 48 -8.19 -1.42 -5.45
C PRO A 48 -7.31 -0.41 -4.68
N ALA A 49 -6.40 0.29 -5.35
CA ALA A 49 -5.53 1.25 -4.70
C ALA A 49 -6.30 2.49 -4.25
N CYS A 50 -6.05 2.91 -3.02
CA CYS A 50 -6.50 4.21 -2.53
C CYS A 50 -5.91 5.34 -3.38
N SER A 51 -6.63 6.45 -3.47
CA SER A 51 -6.11 7.66 -4.11
C SER A 51 -4.77 8.08 -3.48
N PRO A 52 -3.81 8.55 -4.29
CA PRO A 52 -2.53 8.99 -3.76
C PRO A 52 -2.73 10.17 -2.80
N LYS A 53 -1.83 10.29 -1.83
CA LYS A 53 -1.84 11.44 -0.92
C LYS A 53 -1.65 12.73 -1.73
N PRO A 54 -2.51 13.76 -1.56
CA PRO A 54 -2.36 15.00 -2.29
C PRO A 54 -1.01 15.64 -1.99
N ARG A 55 -0.36 16.16 -3.02
CA ARG A 55 0.88 16.93 -2.90
C ARG A 55 0.55 18.30 -2.29
N GLY A 56 1.41 18.80 -1.40
CA GLY A 56 1.28 20.12 -0.81
C GLY A 56 1.47 20.12 0.69
N LYS A 57 1.12 21.23 1.34
CA LYS A 57 1.11 21.33 2.80
C LYS A 57 0.05 20.39 3.34
N SER A 58 0.38 19.62 4.38
CA SER A 58 -0.63 18.86 5.12
C SER A 58 -1.75 19.80 5.56
N LEU A 59 -3.00 19.31 5.65
CA LEU A 59 -4.17 20.05 6.14
C LEU A 59 -4.01 20.64 7.56
N GLY A 60 -2.86 20.40 8.19
CA GLY A 60 -2.57 20.86 9.53
C GLY A 60 -3.37 20.07 10.55
N TRP A 61 -3.43 20.64 11.74
CA TRP A 61 -4.21 20.09 12.84
C TRP A 61 -5.67 20.52 12.71
N LYS A 62 -6.63 19.62 12.97
CA LYS A 62 -8.06 19.97 12.94
C LYS A 62 -8.36 21.00 14.03
N SER A 63 -9.06 22.09 13.66
CA SER A 63 -9.53 23.09 14.62
C SER A 63 -10.42 22.43 15.69
N GLY A 64 -10.31 22.90 16.94
CA GLY A 64 -11.10 22.37 18.07
C GLY A 64 -10.53 21.12 18.76
N ARG A 65 -9.49 20.49 18.22
CA ARG A 65 -8.82 19.37 18.91
C ARG A 65 -7.69 19.90 19.80
N LYS A 66 -7.76 19.70 21.12
CA LYS A 66 -6.67 20.08 22.04
C LYS A 66 -5.41 19.24 21.72
N ARG A 67 -4.24 19.86 21.77
CA ARG A 67 -2.95 19.15 21.68
C ARG A 67 -2.55 18.71 23.08
N ASP A 68 -2.41 17.41 23.27
CA ASP A 68 -1.76 16.90 24.48
C ASP A 68 -0.24 17.02 24.30
N PRO A 69 0.47 17.56 25.31
CA PRO A 69 1.93 17.59 25.28
C PRO A 69 2.48 16.16 25.28
N TYR A 70 3.63 15.97 24.62
CA TYR A 70 4.32 14.68 24.64
C TYR A 70 4.68 14.30 26.10
N PRO A 71 4.42 13.06 26.54
CA PRO A 71 4.70 12.65 27.91
C PRO A 71 6.20 12.78 28.21
N ARG A 72 6.52 13.38 29.36
CA ARG A 72 7.90 13.45 29.85
C ARG A 72 8.18 12.22 30.70
N PHE A 73 9.14 11.42 30.28
CA PHE A 73 9.64 10.29 31.06
C PHE A 73 10.75 10.76 32.02
N PRO A 74 10.82 10.24 33.25
CA PRO A 74 11.89 10.59 34.18
C PRO A 74 13.24 10.07 33.68
N ILE A 75 14.31 10.80 33.99
CA ILE A 75 15.69 10.36 33.72
C ILE A 75 16.06 9.32 34.78
N ILE A 76 16.26 8.06 34.35
CA ILE A 76 16.80 7.01 35.20
C ILE A 76 18.30 7.28 35.37
N LYS A 77 18.72 7.71 36.57
CA LYS A 77 20.13 7.84 36.93
C LYS A 77 20.60 6.55 37.59
N ASN A 78 21.60 5.89 37.01
CA ASN A 78 22.27 4.77 37.64
C ASN A 78 23.17 5.32 38.75
N ALA A 79 22.65 5.42 39.96
CA ALA A 79 23.52 5.61 41.12
C ALA A 79 24.24 4.29 41.38
N LEU A 80 25.51 4.20 41.00
CA LEU A 80 26.39 3.20 41.59
C LEU A 80 26.41 3.49 43.08
N LEU A 81 25.90 2.56 43.89
CA LEU A 81 25.99 2.59 45.35
C LEU A 81 27.48 2.67 45.70
N VAL A 82 28.00 3.87 45.96
CA VAL A 82 29.32 4.02 46.56
C VAL A 82 29.19 3.53 48.00
N PRO A 83 29.88 2.45 48.42
CA PRO A 83 29.79 1.97 49.79
C PRO A 83 30.35 3.05 50.73
N LYS A 84 29.55 3.44 51.72
CA LYS A 84 29.94 4.41 52.74
C LYS A 84 31.09 3.79 53.56
N GLY A 85 32.25 4.44 53.51
CA GLY A 85 33.48 4.00 54.16
C GLY A 85 33.28 3.68 55.65
N GLN A 86 33.75 2.51 56.05
CA GLN A 86 33.75 1.99 57.41
C GLN A 86 34.64 2.89 58.28
N GLN A 87 34.05 3.56 59.27
CA GLN A 87 34.77 4.34 60.27
C GLN A 87 35.68 3.40 61.06
N ARG A 88 37.00 3.63 61.01
CA ARG A 88 37.97 3.01 61.92
C ARG A 88 37.94 3.82 63.22
N HIS A 89 37.63 3.15 64.32
CA HIS A 89 37.81 3.64 65.69
C HIS A 89 39.00 2.90 66.33
N PRO A 90 39.66 3.52 67.32
CA PRO A 90 41.11 3.44 67.56
C PRO A 90 41.64 2.08 68.00
#